data_AF-A0A2D6LP40-F1
#
_entry.id   AF-A0A2D6LP40-F1
#
_cell.length_a   1.000
_cell.length_b   1.000
_cell.length_c   1.000
_cell.angle_alpha   90.00
_cell.angle_beta   90.00
_cell.angle_gamma   90.00
#
_symmetry.space_group_name_H-M   'P 1'
#
loop_
_entity.id
_entity.type
_entity.pdbx_description
1 polymer ?
#
loop_
_entity_poly.entity_id
_entity_poly.type
_entity_poly.pdbx_seq_one_letter_code
_entity_poly.pdbx_strand_id
1 'polypeptide(L)'
;MDSKAQAFAPFRMLIGAVMAMLILVIIIGAIDYFDGLEITVSRQRFYDGLNNAINQPNETILQIEDAKFAEGTTFSTLGLSKISGLESECLEFVDTDSPTFLVEDDLLTIREKVLTDVFIKCETENGSCVIFCELSFGADFS
;
A
#
# COMPACT_ATOMS: atom_id res chain seq x y z
N MET A 1 -56.29 -11.99 -32.51
CA MET A 1 -54.85 -12.33 -32.51
C MET A 1 -54.12 -11.17 -31.84
N ASP A 2 -53.83 -11.31 -30.55
CA ASP A 2 -53.16 -10.29 -29.74
C ASP A 2 -51.63 -10.41 -29.91
N SER A 3 -51.12 -9.82 -30.99
CA SER A 3 -49.68 -9.70 -31.26
C SER A 3 -48.96 -8.76 -30.28
N LYS A 4 -49.72 -8.03 -29.44
CA LYS A 4 -49.15 -7.13 -28.42
C LYS A 4 -48.62 -7.86 -27.19
N ALA A 5 -49.16 -9.02 -26.81
CA ALA A 5 -48.72 -9.75 -25.61
C ALA A 5 -47.38 -10.51 -25.81
N GLN A 6 -47.10 -10.95 -27.03
CA GLN A 6 -45.91 -11.74 -27.35
C GLN A 6 -44.62 -10.90 -27.42
N ALA A 7 -44.73 -9.60 -27.70
CA ALA A 7 -43.59 -8.67 -27.75
C ALA A 7 -43.02 -8.31 -26.36
N PHE A 8 -43.78 -8.50 -25.27
CA PHE A 8 -43.35 -8.15 -23.91
C PHE A 8 -42.47 -9.21 -23.23
N ALA A 9 -42.55 -10.47 -23.64
CA ALA A 9 -41.72 -11.54 -23.08
C ALA A 9 -40.21 -11.32 -23.30
N PRO A 10 -39.73 -11.02 -24.53
CA PRO A 10 -38.30 -10.73 -24.74
C PRO A 10 -37.88 -9.42 -24.06
N PHE A 11 -38.76 -8.42 -23.99
CA PHE A 11 -38.47 -7.16 -23.31
C PHE A 11 -38.28 -7.34 -21.80
N ARG A 12 -39.08 -8.19 -21.15
CA ARG A 12 -38.92 -8.54 -19.73
C ARG A 12 -37.63 -9.33 -19.45
N MET A 13 -37.24 -10.24 -20.33
CA MET A 13 -35.94 -10.93 -20.23
C MET A 13 -34.77 -9.95 -20.36
N LEU A 14 -34.85 -8.99 -21.31
CA LEU A 14 -33.84 -7.95 -21.48
C LEU A 14 -33.69 -7.06 -20.25
N ILE A 15 -34.80 -6.61 -19.66
CA ILE A 15 -34.77 -5.81 -18.42
C ILE A 15 -34.11 -6.59 -17.28
N GLY A 16 -34.43 -7.88 -17.14
CA GLY A 16 -33.81 -8.74 -16.12
C GLY A 16 -32.29 -8.85 -16.30
N ALA A 17 -31.83 -9.01 -17.54
CA ALA A 17 -30.41 -9.06 -17.85
C ALA A 17 -29.69 -7.73 -17.56
N VAL A 18 -30.31 -6.59 -17.91
CA VAL A 18 -29.75 -5.26 -17.61
C VAL A 18 -29.67 -5.01 -16.11
N MET A 19 -30.70 -5.36 -15.34
CA MET A 19 -30.68 -5.24 -13.89
C MET A 19 -29.59 -6.11 -13.25
N ALA A 20 -29.43 -7.34 -13.71
CA ALA A 20 -28.36 -8.22 -13.24
C ALA A 20 -26.97 -7.64 -13.55
N MET A 21 -26.77 -7.07 -14.75
CA MET A 21 -25.52 -6.42 -15.12
C MET A 21 -25.22 -5.20 -14.25
N LEU A 22 -26.23 -4.36 -13.95
CA LEU A 22 -26.05 -3.22 -13.05
C LEU A 22 -25.63 -3.64 -11.65
N ILE A 23 -26.22 -4.71 -11.11
CA ILE A 23 -25.84 -5.26 -9.80
C ILE A 23 -24.38 -5.71 -9.82
N LEU A 24 -23.94 -6.40 -10.88
CA LEU A 24 -22.53 -6.82 -11.02
C LEU A 24 -21.58 -5.63 -11.06
N VAL A 25 -21.92 -4.57 -11.79
CA VAL A 25 -21.11 -3.33 -11.83
C VAL A 25 -21.00 -2.70 -10.45
N ILE A 26 -22.10 -2.65 -9.69
CA ILE A 26 -22.10 -2.13 -8.31
C ILE A 26 -21.19 -2.97 -7.42
N ILE A 27 -21.25 -4.30 -7.54
CA ILE A 27 -20.40 -5.21 -6.74
C ILE A 27 -18.92 -4.99 -7.08
N ILE A 28 -18.57 -4.92 -8.36
CA ILE A 28 -17.17 -4.67 -8.79
C ILE A 28 -16.71 -3.30 -8.27
N GLY A 29 -17.53 -2.26 -8.39
CA GLY A 29 -17.20 -0.93 -7.87
C GLY A 29 -17.01 -0.90 -6.36
N ALA A 30 -17.81 -1.67 -5.60
CA ALA A 30 -17.63 -1.79 -4.16
C ALA A 30 -16.31 -2.50 -3.80
N ILE A 31 -15.95 -3.56 -4.52
CA ILE A 31 -14.68 -4.28 -4.31
C ILE A 31 -13.48 -3.34 -4.55
N ASP A 32 -13.50 -2.61 -5.66
CA ASP A 32 -12.44 -1.65 -6.01
C ASP A 32 -12.33 -0.52 -4.96
N TYR A 33 -13.48 -0.03 -4.47
CA TYR A 33 -13.51 0.96 -3.39
C TYR A 33 -12.87 0.46 -2.10
N PHE A 34 -13.19 -0.77 -1.66
CA PHE A 34 -12.59 -1.36 -0.46
C PHE A 34 -11.09 -1.63 -0.64
N ASP A 35 -10.67 -2.06 -1.83
CA ASP A 35 -9.26 -2.27 -2.16
C ASP A 35 -8.45 -0.98 -2.05
N GLY A 36 -8.99 0.14 -2.56
CA GLY A 36 -8.39 1.46 -2.43
C GLY A 36 -8.33 1.98 -0.99
N LEU A 37 -9.35 1.69 -0.17
CA LEU A 37 -9.34 2.01 1.25
C LEU A 37 -8.25 1.24 2.00
N GLU A 38 -8.07 -0.04 1.70
CA GLU A 38 -7.05 -0.88 2.34
C GLU A 38 -5.63 -0.37 2.05
N ILE A 39 -5.36 0.05 0.80
CA ILE A 39 -4.09 0.69 0.42
C ILE A 39 -3.88 1.99 1.19
N THR A 40 -4.93 2.80 1.33
CA THR A 40 -4.85 4.07 2.07
C THR A 40 -4.55 3.84 3.55
N VAL A 41 -5.24 2.88 4.17
CA VAL A 41 -5.00 2.50 5.56
C VAL A 41 -3.60 1.92 5.75
N SER A 42 -3.14 1.06 4.83
CA SER A 42 -1.79 0.49 4.87
C SER A 42 -0.71 1.55 4.79
N ARG A 43 -0.88 2.54 3.91
CA ARG A 43 0.04 3.69 3.82
C ARG A 43 0.03 4.54 5.09
N GLN A 44 -1.14 4.75 5.71
CA GLN A 44 -1.22 5.46 6.98
C GLN A 44 -0.52 4.68 8.10
N ARG A 45 -0.78 3.37 8.20
CA ARG A 45 -0.10 2.48 9.17
C ARG A 45 1.40 2.51 9.00
N PHE A 46 1.89 2.54 7.76
CA PHE A 46 3.30 2.69 7.44
C PHE A 46 3.88 3.99 8.02
N TYR A 47 3.27 5.14 7.75
CA TYR A 47 3.75 6.42 8.28
C TYR A 47 3.64 6.50 9.82
N ASP A 48 2.57 5.97 10.39
CA ASP A 48 2.40 5.92 11.85
C ASP A 48 3.46 5.02 12.50
N GLY A 49 3.75 3.87 11.88
CA GLY A 49 4.80 2.95 12.32
C GLY A 49 6.19 3.56 12.22
N LEU A 50 6.49 4.27 11.12
CA LEU A 50 7.75 5.03 10.97
C LEU A 50 7.88 6.08 12.07
N ASN A 51 6.85 6.91 12.27
CA ASN A 51 6.87 7.92 13.32
C ASN A 51 7.01 7.29 14.72
N ASN A 52 6.40 6.13 14.97
CA ASN A 52 6.54 5.44 16.25
C ASN A 52 7.97 4.92 16.47
N ALA A 53 8.57 4.31 15.45
CA ALA A 53 9.96 3.85 15.49
C ALA A 53 10.94 5.03 15.73
N ILE A 54 10.69 6.18 15.10
CA ILE A 54 11.49 7.40 15.32
C ILE A 54 11.33 7.95 16.74
N ASN A 55 10.13 7.89 17.31
CA ASN A 55 9.90 8.33 18.69
C ASN A 55 10.48 7.35 19.74
N GLN A 56 10.80 6.12 19.32
CA GLN A 56 11.38 5.08 20.17
C GLN A 56 12.61 4.45 19.50
N PRO A 57 13.70 5.22 19.31
CA PRO A 57 14.91 4.74 18.63
C PRO A 57 15.72 3.82 19.57
N ASN A 58 15.28 2.58 19.72
CA ASN A 58 15.80 1.61 20.68
C ASN A 58 16.34 0.33 20.02
N GLU A 59 16.68 0.40 18.73
CA GLU A 59 17.15 -0.73 17.89
C GLU A 59 16.13 -1.88 17.76
N THR A 60 14.92 -1.73 18.29
CA THR A 60 13.88 -2.75 18.19
C THR A 60 13.22 -2.65 16.83
N ILE A 61 13.08 -3.80 16.16
CA ILE A 61 12.39 -3.88 14.88
C ILE A 61 10.89 -3.73 15.12
N LEU A 62 10.31 -2.69 14.53
CA LEU A 62 8.88 -2.48 14.45
C LEU A 62 8.38 -3.11 13.15
N GLN A 63 7.57 -4.17 13.28
CA GLN A 63 6.93 -4.84 12.15
C GLN A 63 5.53 -4.26 11.93
N ILE A 64 5.24 -3.89 10.69
CA ILE A 64 3.93 -3.48 10.22
C ILE A 64 3.39 -4.62 9.37
N GLU A 65 2.53 -5.43 9.98
CA GLU A 65 1.96 -6.61 9.35
C GLU A 65 0.91 -6.25 8.29
N ASP A 66 0.90 -7.04 7.22
CA ASP A 66 -0.13 -7.01 6.17
C ASP A 66 -0.28 -5.61 5.53
N ALA A 67 0.83 -4.95 5.23
CA ALA A 67 0.82 -3.66 4.55
C ALA A 67 0.61 -3.87 3.04
N LYS A 68 -0.47 -3.30 2.52
CA LYS A 68 -0.83 -3.39 1.11
C LYS A 68 -0.37 -2.18 0.33
N PHE A 69 0.34 -2.41 -0.76
CA PHE A 69 0.84 -1.37 -1.65
C PHE A 69 0.35 -1.57 -3.07
N ALA A 70 0.05 -0.46 -3.76
CA ALA A 70 -0.30 -0.48 -5.17
C ALA A 70 0.97 -0.59 -6.04
N GLU A 71 0.81 -1.19 -7.21
CA GLU A 71 1.82 -1.14 -8.27
C GLU A 71 2.19 0.32 -8.61
N GLY A 72 3.48 0.57 -8.82
CA GLY A 72 4.02 1.88 -9.11
C GLY A 72 4.10 2.82 -7.91
N THR A 73 3.78 2.36 -6.70
CA THR A 73 3.98 3.16 -5.48
C THR A 73 5.48 3.41 -5.31
N THR A 74 5.84 4.67 -5.10
CA THR A 74 7.21 5.07 -4.81
C THR A 74 7.31 5.74 -3.44
N PHE A 75 8.41 5.45 -2.75
CA PHE A 75 8.81 6.11 -1.52
C PHE A 75 10.22 6.64 -1.71
N SER A 76 10.44 7.92 -1.45
CA SER A 76 11.78 8.50 -1.44
C SER A 76 12.17 8.88 -0.03
N THR A 77 13.46 8.77 0.29
CA THR A 77 14.01 9.22 1.59
C THR A 77 13.66 10.69 1.82
N LEU A 78 13.78 11.55 0.81
CA LEU A 78 13.34 12.96 0.84
C LEU A 78 11.83 13.14 1.12
N GLY A 79 10.99 12.24 0.60
CA GLY A 79 9.55 12.28 0.84
C GLY A 79 9.23 11.91 2.29
N LEU A 80 9.88 10.86 2.79
CA LEU A 80 9.74 10.38 4.16
C LEU A 80 10.34 11.37 5.18
N SER A 81 11.43 12.04 4.84
CA SER A 81 12.10 13.04 5.67
C SER A 81 11.17 14.22 5.98
N LYS A 82 10.39 14.67 4.98
CA LYS A 82 9.39 15.74 5.16
C LYS A 82 8.23 15.34 6.07
N ILE A 83 7.88 14.06 6.10
CA ILE A 83 6.76 13.54 6.90
C ILE A 83 7.21 13.28 8.34
N SER A 84 8.39 12.70 8.50
CA SER A 84 8.95 12.31 9.78
C SER A 84 9.67 13.46 10.52
N GLY A 85 10.13 14.46 9.79
CA GLY A 85 10.97 15.54 10.33
C GLY A 85 12.45 15.16 10.48
N LEU A 86 12.86 13.98 10.01
CA LEU A 86 14.27 13.59 9.94
C LEU A 86 14.95 14.19 8.71
N GLU A 87 16.27 14.20 8.70
CA GLU A 87 17.06 14.49 7.49
C GLU A 87 17.01 13.31 6.52
N SER A 88 17.06 13.56 5.21
CA SER A 88 16.96 12.48 4.21
C SER A 88 18.11 11.47 4.32
N GLU A 89 19.30 11.92 4.74
CA GLU A 89 20.47 11.07 4.94
C GLU A 89 20.35 10.11 6.13
N CYS A 90 19.35 10.32 6.99
CA CYS A 90 19.11 9.51 8.18
C CYS A 90 18.07 8.39 7.95
N LEU A 91 17.61 8.23 6.72
CA LEU A 91 16.66 7.19 6.30
C LEU A 91 17.32 6.36 5.21
N GLU A 92 17.38 5.05 5.39
CA GLU A 92 17.94 4.13 4.41
C GLU A 92 16.91 3.06 4.05
N PHE A 93 16.75 2.80 2.76
CA PHE A 93 16.02 1.63 2.28
C PHE A 93 16.98 0.46 2.16
N VAL A 94 16.73 -0.59 2.95
CA VAL A 94 17.49 -1.83 2.84
C VAL A 94 16.99 -2.58 1.61
N ASP A 95 17.92 -2.91 0.72
CA ASP A 95 17.60 -3.68 -0.47
C ASP A 95 17.11 -5.07 -0.07
N THR A 96 16.13 -5.56 -0.83
CA THR A 96 15.56 -6.88 -0.62
C THR A 96 15.72 -7.64 -1.92
N ASP A 97 16.17 -8.90 -1.86
CA ASP A 97 16.37 -9.77 -3.04
C ASP A 97 15.04 -10.13 -3.79
N SER A 98 13.97 -9.36 -3.55
CA SER A 98 12.65 -9.54 -4.13
C SER A 98 12.51 -8.80 -5.47
N PRO A 99 11.99 -9.44 -6.52
CA PRO A 99 11.66 -8.77 -7.76
C PRO A 99 10.48 -7.78 -7.62
N THR A 100 9.75 -7.81 -6.51
CA THR A 100 8.62 -6.89 -6.27
C THR A 100 9.08 -5.51 -5.84
N PHE A 101 10.20 -5.44 -5.12
CA PHE A 101 10.78 -4.20 -4.65
C PHE A 101 11.96 -3.83 -5.55
N LEU A 102 12.18 -2.53 -5.72
CA LEU A 102 13.32 -2.00 -6.45
C LEU A 102 13.82 -0.81 -5.65
N VAL A 103 15.00 -0.97 -5.05
CA VAL A 103 15.68 0.09 -4.32
C VAL A 103 16.76 0.67 -5.23
N GLU A 104 16.65 1.95 -5.55
CA GLU A 104 17.62 2.71 -6.32
C GLU A 104 18.05 3.94 -5.50
N ASP A 105 19.23 3.87 -4.88
CA ASP A 105 19.77 4.88 -3.97
C ASP A 105 18.76 5.30 -2.88
N ASP A 106 18.09 6.43 -3.08
CA ASP A 106 17.14 7.08 -2.18
C ASP A 106 15.66 6.77 -2.49
N LEU A 107 15.40 5.88 -3.45
CA LEU A 107 14.06 5.62 -3.98
C LEU A 107 13.71 4.13 -3.90
N LEU A 108 12.64 3.82 -3.20
CA LEU A 108 11.98 2.52 -3.25
C LEU A 108 10.80 2.58 -4.23
N THR A 109 10.77 1.68 -5.19
CA THR A 109 9.66 1.48 -6.13
C THR A 109 9.06 0.10 -5.98
N ILE A 110 7.74 0.04 -5.84
CA ILE A 110 6.97 -1.20 -5.77
C ILE A 110 6.47 -1.54 -7.17
N ARG A 111 7.02 -2.59 -7.78
CA ARG A 111 6.76 -2.95 -9.19
C ARG A 111 5.46 -3.71 -9.42
N GLU A 112 4.90 -4.31 -8.38
CA GLU A 112 3.65 -5.08 -8.46
C GLU A 112 2.80 -4.83 -7.22
N LYS A 113 1.48 -4.96 -7.35
CA LYS A 113 0.58 -4.90 -6.20
C LYS A 113 0.92 -6.03 -5.23
N VAL A 114 1.22 -5.68 -3.98
CA VAL A 114 1.72 -6.63 -2.97
C VAL A 114 1.09 -6.40 -1.61
N LEU A 115 0.87 -7.50 -0.88
CA LEU A 115 0.61 -7.52 0.56
C LEU A 115 1.89 -8.05 1.22
N THR A 116 2.55 -7.22 2.02
CA THR A 116 3.86 -7.53 2.60
C THR A 116 3.98 -6.94 3.99
N ASP A 117 4.88 -7.51 4.79
CA ASP A 117 5.28 -6.88 6.03
C ASP A 117 6.35 -5.82 5.77
N VAL A 118 6.33 -4.76 6.56
CA VAL A 118 7.36 -3.71 6.56
C VAL A 118 8.06 -3.71 7.90
N PHE A 119 9.38 -3.74 7.85
CA PHE A 119 10.24 -3.75 9.03
C PHE A 119 10.93 -2.40 9.12
N ILE A 120 10.83 -1.75 10.27
CA ILE A 120 11.44 -0.46 10.55
C ILE A 120 12.30 -0.61 11.79
N LYS A 121 13.56 -0.25 11.68
CA LYS A 121 14.51 -0.27 12.80
C LYS A 121 15.13 1.11 12.92
N CYS A 122 15.03 1.73 14.09
CA CYS A 122 15.62 3.04 14.36
C CYS A 122 16.56 2.98 15.56
N GLU A 123 17.68 3.69 15.47
CA GLU A 123 18.72 3.76 16.50
C GLU A 123 19.10 5.21 16.80
N THR A 124 19.52 5.48 18.05
CA THR A 124 20.07 6.78 18.44
C THR A 124 21.55 6.85 18.09
N GLU A 125 21.94 7.95 17.43
CA GLU A 125 23.31 8.27 17.03
C GLU A 125 23.97 7.26 16.07
N ASN A 126 23.87 7.57 14.78
CA ASN A 126 24.74 6.99 13.75
C ASN A 126 25.42 8.13 12.97
N GLY A 127 26.65 8.49 13.38
CA GLY A 127 27.43 9.52 12.71
C GLY A 127 26.84 10.93 12.83
N SER A 128 26.37 11.51 11.71
CA SER A 128 25.76 12.85 11.64
C SER A 128 24.29 12.87 12.07
N CYS A 129 23.64 11.72 12.12
CA CYS A 129 22.22 11.58 12.42
C CYS A 129 21.96 11.36 13.90
N VAL A 130 21.10 12.20 14.49
CA VAL A 130 20.61 12.00 15.87
C VAL A 130 19.79 10.72 15.97
N ILE A 131 18.99 10.43 14.95
CA ILE A 131 18.21 9.20 14.80
C ILE A 131 18.46 8.70 13.39
N PHE A 132 18.83 7.44 13.26
CA PHE A 132 19.00 6.76 11.97
C PHE A 132 17.97 5.63 11.87
N CYS A 133 17.30 5.50 10.72
CA CYS A 133 16.31 4.45 10.51
C CYS A 133 16.54 3.68 9.22
N GLU A 134 16.53 2.36 9.35
CA GLU A 134 16.55 1.39 8.27
C GLU A 134 15.11 0.92 8.00
N LEU A 135 14.72 0.89 6.73
CA LEU A 135 13.41 0.40 6.29
C LEU A 135 13.60 -0.79 5.35
N SER A 136 12.96 -1.92 5.65
CA SER A 136 12.96 -3.12 4.81
C SER A 136 11.54 -3.58 4.50
N PHE A 137 11.34 -4.15 3.30
CA PHE A 137 10.03 -4.57 2.79
C PHE A 137 10.04 -6.07 2.46
N GLY A 138 9.25 -6.86 3.18
CA GLY A 138 9.07 -8.29 2.91
C GLY A 138 10.17 -9.23 3.41
N ALA A 139 11.32 -8.70 3.85
CA ALA A 139 12.36 -9.45 4.54
C ALA A 139 12.77 -8.72 5.82
N ASP A 140 12.94 -9.47 6.91
CA ASP A 140 13.48 -8.92 8.16
C ASP A 140 15.00 -8.64 8.00
N PHE A 141 15.58 -7.84 8.90
CA PHE A 141 17.00 -7.46 8.92
C PHE A 141 17.94 -8.60 9.37
N SER A 142 17.50 -9.86 9.24
CA SER A 142 18.14 -11.07 9.77
C SER A 142 19.18 -11.69 8.86
#